data_AF-A0A4D4N4X9-F1
#
_entry.id   AF-A0A4D4N4X9-F1
#
_cell.length_a   1.000
_cell.length_b   1.000
_cell.length_c   1.000
_cell.angle_alpha   90.00
_cell.angle_beta   90.00
_cell.angle_gamma   90.00
#
_symmetry.space_group_name_H-M   'P 1'
#
loop_
_entity.id
_entity.type
_entity.pdbx_description
1 polymer ?
#
loop_
_entity_poly.entity_id
_entity_poly.type
_entity_poly.pdbx_seq_one_letter_code
_entity_poly.pdbx_strand_id
1 'polypeptide(L)'
;MRALRWAGDAQRVRKLWWAAALVATGLAQVAVTVLADGKSVIERWTPALGLVVSVLGLLSTLTQSESGTGEGRGTDWLKGRADALAEVVQDMWAAEARLRRLQDPEPLPVRWSAVDAPLADHDENVRRGAEAHTALRSGQLSDARAAFLSVPSRRVVVLGQPGSGKTVLALSLTLELLAARQPGDAVPVVLPVGTWDAVREPLRVWTAARIAADFPALAAGVPGGGTLADALVAARLVLPVLDGFDELPEAQRTPAMRRLNAELDADSPLYLTSRTDAYAATVEACDVLTAAAVVELSPLRLTDAASYLTRTSRPRRMPDGRIGTAWSATLARLAAPGGPPRTPCGRC
;
A
#
# COMPACT_ATOMS: atom_id res chain seq x y z
N MET A 1 -25.67 5.54 49.28
CA MET A 1 -24.57 4.96 48.45
C MET A 1 -24.90 3.64 47.74
N ARG A 2 -25.95 2.87 48.08
CA ARG A 2 -26.32 1.63 47.35
C ARG A 2 -27.11 1.84 46.04
N ALA A 3 -27.87 2.93 45.91
CA ALA A 3 -28.73 3.17 44.73
C ALA A 3 -27.95 3.57 43.44
N LEU A 4 -26.80 4.24 43.57
CA LEU A 4 -25.97 4.66 42.41
C LEU A 4 -25.17 3.51 41.79
N ARG A 5 -24.85 2.46 42.56
CA ARG A 5 -24.22 1.24 42.02
C ARG A 5 -25.23 0.39 41.22
N TRP A 6 -26.49 0.37 41.65
CA TRP A 6 -27.55 -0.39 40.98
C TRP A 6 -27.90 0.15 39.58
N ALA A 7 -27.85 1.48 39.40
CA ALA A 7 -28.09 2.12 38.10
C ALA A 7 -26.96 1.85 37.08
N GLY A 8 -25.70 1.79 37.54
CA GLY A 8 -24.54 1.47 36.70
C GLY A 8 -24.54 0.02 36.22
N ASP A 9 -24.93 -0.92 37.08
CA ASP A 9 -25.06 -2.33 36.73
C ASP A 9 -26.26 -2.57 35.80
N ALA A 10 -27.40 -1.92 36.02
CA ALA A 10 -28.55 -2.01 35.11
C ALA A 10 -28.23 -1.50 33.69
N GLN A 11 -27.42 -0.44 33.57
CA GLN A 11 -27.03 0.09 32.28
C GLN A 11 -25.98 -0.78 31.57
N ARG A 12 -25.06 -1.40 32.31
CA ARG A 12 -24.08 -2.37 31.78
C ARG A 12 -24.77 -3.66 31.34
N VAL A 13 -25.69 -4.19 32.16
CA VAL A 13 -26.51 -5.36 31.82
C VAL A 13 -27.33 -5.05 30.56
N ARG A 14 -27.99 -3.89 30.47
CA ARG A 14 -28.75 -3.53 29.27
C ARG A 14 -27.87 -3.45 28.00
N LYS A 15 -26.64 -2.92 28.09
CA LYS A 15 -25.70 -2.89 26.97
C LYS A 15 -25.23 -4.29 26.56
N LEU A 16 -24.99 -5.18 27.52
CA LEU A 16 -24.65 -6.58 27.28
C LEU A 16 -25.80 -7.35 26.63
N TRP A 17 -27.05 -7.08 27.03
CA TRP A 17 -28.24 -7.66 26.41
C TRP A 17 -28.42 -7.23 24.95
N TRP A 18 -28.20 -5.96 24.63
CA TRP A 18 -28.25 -5.49 23.23
C TRP A 18 -27.12 -6.06 22.37
N ALA A 19 -25.90 -6.19 22.93
CA ALA A 19 -24.78 -6.83 22.25
C ALA A 19 -25.05 -8.33 21.98
N ALA A 20 -25.59 -9.05 22.97
CA ALA A 20 -25.98 -10.45 22.82
C ALA A 20 -27.11 -10.62 21.78
N ALA A 21 -28.08 -9.71 21.75
CA ALA A 21 -29.15 -9.72 20.76
C ALA A 21 -28.62 -9.48 19.32
N LEU A 22 -27.67 -8.56 19.14
CA LEU A 22 -27.03 -8.29 17.86
C LEU A 22 -26.21 -9.49 17.35
N VAL A 23 -25.44 -10.13 18.24
CA VAL A 23 -24.68 -11.34 17.91
C VAL A 23 -25.64 -12.49 17.57
N ALA A 24 -26.70 -12.68 18.34
CA ALA A 24 -27.71 -13.71 18.08
C ALA A 24 -28.43 -13.49 16.74
N THR A 25 -28.70 -12.24 16.37
CA THR A 25 -29.33 -11.88 15.09
C THR A 25 -28.38 -12.16 13.92
N GLY A 26 -27.10 -11.80 14.06
CA GLY A 26 -26.07 -12.13 13.07
C GLY A 26 -25.90 -13.64 12.86
N LEU A 27 -25.86 -14.41 13.95
CA LEU A 27 -25.79 -15.88 13.90
C LEU A 27 -27.04 -16.51 13.28
N ALA A 28 -28.23 -15.98 13.59
CA ALA A 28 -29.49 -16.46 13.00
C ALA A 28 -29.55 -16.17 11.50
N GLN A 29 -29.07 -15.02 11.05
CA GLN A 29 -29.02 -14.66 9.63
C GLN A 29 -28.03 -15.56 8.86
N VAL A 30 -26.91 -15.92 9.48
CA VAL A 30 -25.95 -16.90 8.93
C VAL A 30 -26.57 -18.30 8.89
N ALA A 31 -27.28 -18.73 9.94
CA ALA A 31 -27.94 -20.03 9.97
C ALA A 31 -29.04 -20.16 8.91
N VAL A 32 -29.87 -19.13 8.72
CA VAL A 32 -30.93 -19.10 7.69
C VAL A 32 -30.35 -19.16 6.28
N THR A 33 -29.24 -18.48 6.02
CA THR A 33 -28.59 -18.49 4.70
C THR A 33 -27.86 -19.81 4.41
N VAL A 34 -27.26 -20.44 5.42
CA VAL A 34 -26.65 -21.77 5.31
C VAL A 34 -27.69 -22.87 5.08
N LEU A 35 -28.87 -22.75 5.69
CA LEU A 35 -29.97 -23.70 5.49
C LEU A 35 -30.70 -23.52 4.16
N ALA A 36 -30.68 -22.31 3.57
CA ALA A 36 -31.37 -21.99 2.33
C ALA A 36 -30.58 -22.37 1.06
N ASP A 37 -29.24 -22.31 1.06
CA ASP A 37 -28.42 -22.52 -0.14
C ASP A 37 -27.32 -23.58 0.10
N GLY A 38 -27.72 -24.85 0.03
CA GLY A 38 -26.91 -26.00 0.41
C GLY A 38 -25.66 -26.31 -0.44
N LYS A 39 -25.26 -25.49 -1.43
CA LYS A 39 -24.04 -25.72 -2.24
C LYS A 39 -23.46 -24.43 -2.84
N SER A 40 -22.60 -23.72 -2.10
CA SER A 40 -21.43 -22.91 -2.59
C SER A 40 -20.94 -21.91 -1.51
N VAL A 41 -20.52 -22.42 -0.35
CA VAL A 41 -20.27 -21.58 0.85
C VAL A 41 -18.84 -21.00 0.92
N ILE A 42 -17.91 -21.38 0.03
CA ILE A 42 -16.48 -21.04 0.21
C ILE A 42 -16.07 -19.70 -0.45
N GLU A 43 -16.79 -19.19 -1.46
CA GLU A 43 -16.36 -17.97 -2.19
C GLU A 43 -17.03 -16.67 -1.74
N ARG A 44 -17.93 -16.68 -0.73
CA ARG A 44 -18.78 -15.51 -0.44
C ARG A 44 -18.70 -14.92 0.97
N TRP A 45 -17.77 -15.35 1.82
CA TRP A 45 -17.78 -14.95 3.24
C TRP A 45 -16.52 -14.25 3.78
N THR A 46 -15.80 -13.50 2.93
CA THR A 46 -14.79 -12.52 3.38
C THR A 46 -15.35 -11.41 4.30
N PRO A 47 -16.60 -10.90 4.14
CA PRO A 47 -17.09 -9.81 4.98
C PRO A 47 -17.56 -10.22 6.40
N ALA A 48 -17.97 -11.46 6.61
CA ALA A 48 -18.58 -11.86 7.89
C ALA A 48 -17.56 -12.15 9.00
N LEU A 49 -16.34 -12.56 8.65
CA LEU A 49 -15.24 -12.71 9.62
C LEU A 49 -14.80 -11.33 10.16
N GLY A 50 -14.82 -10.29 9.32
CA GLY A 50 -14.48 -8.92 9.72
C GLY A 50 -15.45 -8.33 10.75
N LEU A 51 -16.72 -8.72 10.72
CA LEU A 51 -17.75 -8.20 11.63
C LEU A 51 -17.59 -8.77 13.06
N VAL A 52 -17.16 -10.03 13.19
CA VAL A 52 -16.94 -10.67 14.50
C VAL A 52 -15.69 -10.11 15.19
N VAL A 53 -14.61 -9.88 14.44
CA VAL A 53 -13.38 -9.23 14.97
C VAL A 53 -13.64 -7.78 15.37
N SER A 54 -14.43 -7.04 14.57
CA SER A 54 -14.80 -5.65 14.85
C SER A 54 -15.64 -5.49 16.12
N VAL A 55 -16.57 -6.43 16.38
CA VAL A 55 -17.43 -6.40 17.57
C VAL A 55 -16.64 -6.76 18.84
N LEU A 56 -15.71 -7.71 18.78
CA LEU A 56 -14.88 -8.09 19.92
C LEU A 56 -13.84 -7.01 20.27
N GLY A 57 -13.26 -6.34 19.28
CA GLY A 57 -12.35 -5.20 19.49
C GLY A 57 -13.06 -3.95 20.05
N LEU A 58 -14.33 -3.75 19.71
CA LEU A 58 -15.13 -2.67 20.28
C LEU A 58 -15.60 -2.97 21.72
N LEU A 59 -15.79 -4.24 22.08
CA LEU A 59 -16.17 -4.63 23.43
C LEU A 59 -15.00 -4.58 24.43
N SER A 60 -13.78 -4.89 23.98
CA SER A 60 -12.57 -4.80 24.82
C SER A 60 -12.20 -3.35 25.13
N THR A 61 -12.42 -2.43 24.19
CA THR A 61 -12.15 -0.99 24.36
C THR A 61 -13.18 -0.30 25.28
N LEU A 62 -14.41 -0.81 25.38
CA LEU A 62 -15.42 -0.26 26.29
C LEU A 62 -15.27 -0.72 27.75
N THR A 63 -14.42 -1.73 28.01
CA THR A 63 -14.22 -2.28 29.37
C THR A 63 -12.91 -1.82 30.03
N GLN A 64 -11.94 -1.31 29.27
CA GLN A 64 -10.73 -0.68 29.81
C GLN A 64 -10.87 0.83 29.90
N SER A 65 -11.64 1.29 30.88
CA SER A 65 -11.65 2.70 31.28
C SER A 65 -11.17 2.82 32.72
N GLU A 66 -9.88 3.15 32.88
CA GLU A 66 -9.39 3.86 34.06
C GLU A 66 -8.59 5.10 33.65
N SER A 67 -8.72 6.12 34.48
CA SER A 67 -8.53 7.56 34.26
C SER A 67 -7.08 8.05 34.43
N GLY A 68 -6.59 8.88 33.49
CA GLY A 68 -5.28 9.53 33.51
C GLY A 68 -5.16 10.61 32.42
N THR A 69 -4.40 11.69 32.71
CA THR A 69 -4.35 13.03 32.09
C THR A 69 -4.00 13.11 30.58
N GLY A 70 -4.48 14.17 29.91
CA GLY A 70 -5.09 14.11 28.56
C GLY A 70 -4.26 14.35 27.29
N GLU A 71 -2.97 14.73 27.32
CA GLU A 71 -2.19 14.90 26.07
C GLU A 71 -1.33 13.67 25.72
N GLY A 72 -0.53 13.17 26.67
CA GLY A 72 0.31 11.98 26.45
C GLY A 72 -0.49 10.69 26.21
N ARG A 73 -1.68 10.55 26.83
CA ARG A 73 -2.58 9.42 26.55
C ARG A 73 -3.18 9.49 25.15
N GLY A 74 -3.39 10.69 24.61
CA GLY A 74 -3.98 10.85 23.28
C GLY A 74 -3.04 10.34 22.19
N THR A 75 -1.76 10.69 22.27
CA THR A 75 -0.73 10.22 21.34
C THR A 75 -0.46 8.73 21.50
N ASP A 76 -0.36 8.21 22.73
CA ASP A 76 -0.16 6.77 22.95
C ASP A 76 -1.39 5.94 22.52
N TRP A 77 -2.59 6.46 22.72
CA TRP A 77 -3.81 5.83 22.20
C TRP A 77 -3.80 5.81 20.67
N LEU A 78 -3.45 6.92 19.99
CA LEU A 78 -3.34 6.96 18.53
C LEU A 78 -2.28 5.98 18.01
N LYS A 79 -1.13 5.87 18.68
CA LYS A 79 -0.09 4.88 18.36
C LYS A 79 -0.62 3.45 18.45
N GLY A 80 -1.37 3.11 19.51
CA GLY A 80 -2.03 1.81 19.61
C GLY A 80 -3.07 1.56 18.52
N ARG A 81 -3.77 2.60 18.04
CA ARG A 81 -4.67 2.51 16.87
C ARG A 81 -3.91 2.34 15.56
N ALA A 82 -2.74 2.96 15.43
CA ALA A 82 -1.83 2.76 14.31
C ALA A 82 -1.27 1.32 14.29
N ASP A 83 -0.94 0.76 15.46
CA ASP A 83 -0.50 -0.64 15.56
C ASP A 83 -1.59 -1.62 15.10
N ALA A 84 -2.84 -1.39 15.51
CA ALA A 84 -3.97 -2.18 15.02
C ALA A 84 -4.19 -2.02 13.50
N LEU A 85 -3.97 -0.83 12.94
CA LEU A 85 -4.01 -0.61 11.50
C LEU A 85 -2.88 -1.39 10.79
N ALA A 86 -1.67 -1.39 11.36
CA ALA A 86 -0.52 -2.08 10.78
C ALA A 86 -0.79 -3.59 10.63
N GLU A 87 -1.39 -4.24 11.65
CA GLU A 87 -1.76 -5.65 11.57
C GLU A 87 -2.75 -5.92 10.43
N VAL A 88 -3.81 -5.11 10.32
CA VAL A 88 -4.83 -5.27 9.27
C VAL A 88 -4.24 -5.05 7.87
N VAL A 89 -3.41 -4.01 7.70
CA VAL A 89 -2.74 -3.69 6.43
C VAL A 89 -1.77 -4.79 6.04
N GLN A 90 -1.02 -5.34 7.00
CA GLN A 90 -0.10 -6.45 6.78
C GLN A 90 -0.84 -7.71 6.32
N ASP A 91 -1.93 -8.09 6.99
CA ASP A 91 -2.71 -9.27 6.62
C ASP A 91 -3.31 -9.14 5.21
N MET A 92 -3.86 -7.96 4.90
CA MET A 92 -4.44 -7.65 3.60
C MET A 92 -3.40 -7.76 2.48
N TRP A 93 -2.25 -7.09 2.61
CA TRP A 93 -1.23 -7.11 1.57
C TRP A 93 -0.47 -8.43 1.51
N ALA A 94 -0.33 -9.16 2.62
CA ALA A 94 0.20 -10.52 2.59
C ALA A 94 -0.74 -11.47 1.84
N ALA A 95 -2.06 -11.30 1.97
CA ALA A 95 -3.04 -12.06 1.19
C ALA A 95 -2.96 -11.71 -0.32
N GLU A 96 -2.87 -10.43 -0.66
CA GLU A 96 -2.71 -9.99 -2.05
C GLU A 96 -1.39 -10.49 -2.66
N ALA A 97 -0.28 -10.40 -1.92
CA ALA A 97 1.00 -10.95 -2.33
C ALA A 97 0.90 -12.46 -2.62
N ARG A 98 0.15 -13.20 -1.78
CA ARG A 98 -0.12 -14.62 -1.98
C ARG A 98 -0.90 -14.90 -3.26
N LEU A 99 -1.95 -14.12 -3.53
CA LEU A 99 -2.75 -14.22 -4.76
C LEU A 99 -1.91 -13.94 -6.00
N ARG A 100 -1.00 -12.97 -5.91
CA ARG A 100 -0.03 -12.61 -6.97
C ARG A 100 1.15 -13.57 -7.08
N ARG A 101 1.25 -14.56 -6.19
CA ARG A 101 2.35 -15.53 -6.12
C ARG A 101 3.73 -14.87 -6.03
N LEU A 102 3.81 -13.75 -5.30
CA LEU A 102 5.11 -13.07 -5.08
C LEU A 102 6.06 -13.89 -4.21
N GLN A 103 5.56 -14.90 -3.52
CA GLN A 103 6.30 -15.77 -2.62
C GLN A 103 6.69 -17.12 -3.24
N ASP A 104 6.02 -17.56 -4.31
CA ASP A 104 6.31 -18.86 -4.93
C ASP A 104 5.79 -18.97 -6.37
N PRO A 105 6.68 -19.04 -7.37
CA PRO A 105 8.14 -18.89 -7.26
C PRO A 105 8.55 -17.44 -6.97
N GLU A 106 9.79 -17.20 -6.54
CA GLU A 106 10.35 -15.85 -6.37
C GLU A 106 10.00 -14.95 -7.57
N PRO A 107 9.64 -13.68 -7.31
CA PRO A 107 9.10 -12.80 -8.34
C PRO A 107 10.16 -12.50 -9.41
N LEU A 108 9.70 -12.10 -10.60
CA LEU A 108 10.61 -11.61 -11.64
C LEU A 108 11.51 -10.50 -11.08
N PRO A 109 12.83 -10.53 -11.34
CA PRO A 109 13.73 -9.50 -10.84
C PRO A 109 13.31 -8.12 -11.33
N VAL A 110 12.82 -7.30 -10.41
CA VAL A 110 12.58 -5.87 -10.65
C VAL A 110 13.88 -5.15 -10.32
N ARG A 111 14.45 -4.45 -11.31
CA ARG A 111 15.67 -3.65 -11.14
C ARG A 111 15.37 -2.19 -11.43
N TRP A 112 16.12 -1.29 -10.83
CA TRP A 112 16.06 0.12 -11.12
C TRP A 112 17.44 0.75 -11.24
N SER A 113 17.46 1.94 -11.83
CA SER A 113 18.57 2.87 -11.81
C SER A 113 18.07 4.24 -11.37
N ALA A 114 18.91 5.01 -10.68
CA ALA A 114 18.62 6.40 -10.37
C ALA A 114 18.43 7.21 -11.66
N VAL A 115 17.56 8.21 -11.57
CA VAL A 115 17.30 9.21 -12.60
C VAL A 115 17.70 10.55 -12.02
N ASP A 116 18.55 11.28 -12.74
CA ASP A 116 19.00 12.62 -12.37
C ASP A 116 18.11 13.70 -13.02
N ALA A 117 18.57 14.95 -13.01
CA ALA A 117 17.94 16.04 -13.75
C ALA A 117 17.73 15.67 -15.24
N PRO A 118 16.62 16.12 -15.86
CA PRO A 118 15.66 17.09 -15.34
C PRO A 118 14.49 16.47 -14.55
N LEU A 119 14.47 15.17 -14.30
CA LEU A 119 13.32 14.50 -13.66
C LEU A 119 13.41 14.44 -12.13
N ALA A 120 14.62 14.52 -11.58
CA ALA A 120 14.87 14.61 -10.15
C ALA A 120 15.30 16.02 -9.72
N ASP A 121 15.12 16.31 -8.44
CA ASP A 121 15.65 17.52 -7.80
C ASP A 121 17.18 17.48 -7.76
N HIS A 122 17.78 18.64 -7.47
CA HIS A 122 19.19 18.76 -7.21
C HIS A 122 19.63 17.79 -6.13
N ASP A 123 20.76 17.14 -6.39
CA ASP A 123 21.32 16.11 -5.53
C ASP A 123 21.63 16.65 -4.12
N GLU A 124 21.96 17.92 -3.96
CA GLU A 124 22.10 18.60 -2.67
C GLU A 124 20.78 18.63 -1.87
N ASN A 125 19.66 18.84 -2.54
CA ASN A 125 18.32 18.85 -1.92
C ASN A 125 17.88 17.44 -1.52
N VAL A 126 18.21 16.44 -2.35
CA VAL A 126 17.92 15.03 -2.06
C VAL A 126 18.78 14.53 -0.89
N ARG A 127 20.07 14.89 -0.85
CA ARG A 127 21.01 14.47 0.21
C ARG A 127 20.83 15.20 1.53
N ARG A 128 20.33 16.44 1.53
CA ARG A 128 20.23 17.28 2.74
C ARG A 128 21.51 17.28 3.61
N GLY A 129 22.68 17.30 2.96
CA GLY A 129 23.99 17.29 3.63
C GLY A 129 24.50 15.92 4.07
N ALA A 130 23.79 14.81 3.81
CA ALA A 130 24.30 13.46 4.05
C ALA A 130 25.39 13.08 3.04
N GLU A 131 26.41 12.35 3.50
CA GLU A 131 27.43 11.75 2.62
C GLU A 131 26.80 10.68 1.70
N ALA A 132 27.35 10.57 0.49
CA ALA A 132 26.75 9.92 -0.69
C ALA A 132 25.83 8.70 -0.46
N HIS A 133 24.58 8.79 -0.92
CA HIS A 133 23.59 7.71 -0.98
C HIS A 133 23.83 6.79 -2.19
N THR A 134 24.80 5.87 -2.11
CA THR A 134 25.06 4.90 -3.19
C THR A 134 23.91 3.90 -3.38
N ALA A 135 23.12 3.64 -2.33
CA ALA A 135 22.04 2.64 -2.32
C ALA A 135 20.91 2.90 -3.35
N LEU A 136 20.74 4.14 -3.82
CA LEU A 136 19.71 4.48 -4.81
C LEU A 136 20.19 4.46 -6.25
N ARG A 137 21.50 4.49 -6.51
CA ARG A 137 22.04 4.59 -7.87
C ARG A 137 21.60 3.43 -8.76
N SER A 138 21.52 2.24 -8.19
CA SER A 138 20.94 1.06 -8.81
C SER A 138 20.58 0.06 -7.73
N GLY A 139 19.51 -0.69 -7.94
CA GLY A 139 19.12 -1.74 -7.02
C GLY A 139 18.13 -2.71 -7.64
N GLN A 140 17.70 -3.65 -6.84
CA GLN A 140 16.72 -4.67 -7.18
C GLN A 140 15.67 -4.81 -6.09
N LEU A 141 14.55 -5.49 -6.36
CA LEU A 141 13.39 -5.60 -5.46
C LEU A 141 13.74 -5.75 -3.96
N SER A 142 14.74 -6.58 -3.61
CA SER A 142 15.21 -6.82 -2.24
C SER A 142 15.81 -5.60 -1.52
N ASP A 143 16.21 -4.58 -2.28
CA ASP A 143 16.89 -3.39 -1.76
C ASP A 143 15.89 -2.24 -1.50
N ALA A 144 14.60 -2.45 -1.77
CA ALA A 144 13.60 -1.39 -1.80
C ALA A 144 13.51 -0.62 -0.48
N ARG A 145 13.41 -1.33 0.65
CA ARG A 145 13.40 -0.70 1.98
C ARG A 145 14.70 0.04 2.28
N ALA A 146 15.85 -0.55 1.98
CA ALA A 146 17.15 0.07 2.25
C ALA A 146 17.32 1.36 1.42
N ALA A 147 16.97 1.31 0.14
CA ALA A 147 16.95 2.46 -0.76
C ALA A 147 16.03 3.57 -0.24
N PHE A 148 14.79 3.23 0.13
CA PHE A 148 13.84 4.18 0.69
C PHE A 148 14.34 4.87 1.97
N LEU A 149 14.89 4.09 2.92
CA LEU A 149 15.42 4.62 4.18
C LEU A 149 16.71 5.42 4.00
N SER A 150 17.45 5.21 2.89
CA SER A 150 18.67 5.96 2.59
C SER A 150 18.41 7.39 2.10
N VAL A 151 17.18 7.72 1.69
CA VAL A 151 16.78 9.10 1.38
C VAL A 151 16.43 9.82 2.68
N PRO A 152 17.11 10.92 3.06
CA PRO A 152 16.82 11.66 4.28
C PRO A 152 15.38 12.19 4.37
N SER A 153 14.83 12.67 3.25
CA SER A 153 13.43 13.11 3.16
C SER A 153 12.43 11.94 3.17
N ARG A 154 12.91 10.70 2.90
CA ARG A 154 12.09 9.52 2.63
C ARG A 154 11.04 9.77 1.54
N ARG A 155 11.40 10.58 0.54
CA ARG A 155 10.60 10.83 -0.65
C ARG A 155 11.23 10.09 -1.83
N VAL A 156 10.52 9.11 -2.37
CA VAL A 156 10.98 8.32 -3.51
C VAL A 156 9.91 8.30 -4.59
N VAL A 157 10.31 8.62 -5.81
CA VAL A 157 9.49 8.45 -7.01
C VAL A 157 10.03 7.26 -7.80
N VAL A 158 9.15 6.32 -8.12
CA VAL A 158 9.44 5.16 -8.96
C VAL A 158 8.75 5.30 -10.30
N LEU A 159 9.56 5.48 -11.33
CA LEU A 159 9.16 5.56 -12.72
C LEU A 159 9.27 4.21 -13.41
N GLY A 160 8.54 4.03 -14.49
CA GLY A 160 8.68 2.85 -15.33
C GLY A 160 7.53 2.65 -16.29
N GLN A 161 7.78 1.88 -17.34
CA GLN A 161 6.80 1.56 -18.37
C GLN A 161 5.59 0.78 -17.81
N PRO A 162 4.46 0.73 -18.53
CA PRO A 162 3.34 -0.17 -18.18
C PRO A 162 3.83 -1.62 -17.99
N GLY A 163 3.40 -2.28 -16.91
CA GLY A 163 3.81 -3.65 -16.62
C GLY A 163 5.26 -3.84 -16.11
N SER A 164 6.02 -2.77 -15.88
CA SER A 164 7.41 -2.85 -15.35
C SER A 164 7.53 -3.35 -13.91
N GLY A 165 6.42 -3.50 -13.17
CA GLY A 165 6.41 -3.98 -11.79
C GLY A 165 6.35 -2.90 -10.71
N LYS A 166 5.98 -1.66 -11.04
CA LYS A 166 5.83 -0.54 -10.07
C LYS A 166 4.98 -0.91 -8.86
N THR A 167 3.77 -1.41 -9.07
CA THR A 167 2.88 -1.88 -7.99
C THR A 167 3.49 -3.03 -7.19
N VAL A 168 4.22 -3.96 -7.84
CA VAL A 168 4.90 -5.06 -7.12
C VAL A 168 6.00 -4.52 -6.21
N LEU A 169 6.76 -3.52 -6.66
CA LEU A 169 7.78 -2.85 -5.85
C LEU A 169 7.14 -2.07 -4.69
N ALA A 170 6.06 -1.35 -4.93
CA ALA A 170 5.31 -0.62 -3.89
C ALA A 170 4.75 -1.56 -2.80
N LEU A 171 4.18 -2.70 -3.21
CA LEU A 171 3.69 -3.73 -2.29
C LEU A 171 4.83 -4.38 -1.49
N SER A 172 5.94 -4.71 -2.16
CA SER A 172 7.10 -5.31 -1.50
C SER A 172 7.72 -4.36 -0.47
N LEU A 173 7.90 -3.08 -0.83
CA LEU A 173 8.33 -2.05 0.12
C LEU A 173 7.36 -1.96 1.31
N THR A 174 6.05 -1.94 1.07
CA THR A 174 5.03 -1.85 2.12
C THR A 174 5.16 -3.01 3.11
N LEU A 175 5.29 -4.24 2.61
CA LEU A 175 5.46 -5.43 3.44
C LEU A 175 6.79 -5.44 4.20
N GLU A 176 7.89 -5.03 3.57
CA GLU A 176 9.20 -4.91 4.23
C GLU A 176 9.20 -3.84 5.34
N LEU A 177 8.53 -2.71 5.10
CA LEU A 177 8.37 -1.66 6.09
C LEU A 177 7.50 -2.13 7.28
N LEU A 178 6.39 -2.82 7.02
CA LEU A 178 5.54 -3.38 8.08
C LEU A 178 6.27 -4.44 8.90
N ALA A 179 7.01 -5.34 8.24
CA ALA A 179 7.77 -6.39 8.92
C ALA A 179 8.86 -5.85 9.85
N ALA A 180 9.42 -4.68 9.56
CA ALA A 180 10.46 -4.04 10.36
C ALA A 180 9.93 -2.92 11.29
N ARG A 181 8.63 -2.62 11.22
CA ARG A 181 7.98 -1.53 11.96
C ARG A 181 8.06 -1.77 13.47
N GLN A 182 8.36 -0.73 14.25
CA GLN A 182 8.23 -0.78 15.71
C GLN A 182 6.86 -0.25 16.16
N PRO A 183 6.36 -0.66 17.34
CA PRO A 183 5.11 -0.13 17.88
C PRO A 183 5.11 1.40 17.93
N GLY A 184 4.05 2.00 17.42
CA GLY A 184 3.89 3.46 17.35
C GLY A 184 4.59 4.16 16.18
N ASP A 185 5.31 3.45 15.30
CA ASP A 185 5.85 4.01 14.06
C ASP A 185 4.73 4.29 13.03
N ALA A 186 5.02 5.06 11.98
CA ALA A 186 4.08 5.27 10.89
C ALA A 186 3.75 3.97 10.15
N VAL A 187 2.49 3.82 9.73
CA VAL A 187 2.01 2.66 8.97
C VAL A 187 2.05 2.97 7.47
N PRO A 188 2.80 2.21 6.65
CA PRO A 188 2.74 2.38 5.20
C PRO A 188 1.39 1.90 4.66
N VAL A 189 0.72 2.75 3.86
CA VAL A 189 -0.57 2.41 3.25
C VAL A 189 -0.51 2.69 1.76
N VAL A 190 -0.75 1.65 0.95
CA VAL A 190 -0.84 1.76 -0.52
C VAL A 190 -2.19 2.38 -0.90
N LEU A 191 -2.13 3.51 -1.60
CA LEU A 191 -3.28 4.33 -1.97
C LEU A 191 -3.29 4.55 -3.49
N PRO A 192 -4.25 3.98 -4.23
CA PRO A 192 -4.43 4.28 -5.64
C PRO A 192 -4.81 5.76 -5.81
N VAL A 193 -3.93 6.55 -6.42
CA VAL A 193 -4.07 8.02 -6.43
C VAL A 193 -5.09 8.53 -7.47
N GLY A 194 -5.53 7.70 -8.41
CA GLY A 194 -6.45 8.09 -9.49
C GLY A 194 -7.80 8.67 -9.05
N THR A 195 -8.16 8.58 -7.77
CA THR A 195 -9.40 9.17 -7.21
C THR A 195 -9.19 10.55 -6.56
N TRP A 196 -7.95 11.02 -6.45
CA TRP A 196 -7.65 12.30 -5.80
C TRP A 196 -8.03 13.48 -6.69
N ASP A 197 -8.88 14.37 -6.19
CA ASP A 197 -9.13 15.68 -6.80
C ASP A 197 -8.14 16.72 -6.24
N ALA A 198 -6.98 16.85 -6.88
CA ALA A 198 -5.90 17.72 -6.38
C ALA A 198 -6.22 19.22 -6.45
N VAL A 199 -7.22 19.61 -7.26
CA VAL A 199 -7.66 21.00 -7.33
C VAL A 199 -8.46 21.33 -6.07
N ARG A 200 -9.40 20.45 -5.70
CA ARG A 200 -10.39 20.73 -4.65
C ARG A 200 -9.97 20.25 -3.28
N GLU A 201 -9.18 19.18 -3.18
CA GLU A 201 -8.96 18.47 -1.92
C GLU A 201 -7.47 18.40 -1.54
N PRO A 202 -7.10 18.84 -0.31
CA PRO A 202 -5.74 18.64 0.20
C PRO A 202 -5.37 17.17 0.29
N LEU A 203 -4.09 16.83 0.09
CA LEU A 203 -3.63 15.44 0.07
C LEU A 203 -3.98 14.73 1.39
N ARG A 204 -3.77 15.40 2.53
CA ARG A 204 -4.07 14.82 3.85
C ARG A 204 -5.55 14.46 4.03
N VAL A 205 -6.45 15.29 3.49
CA VAL A 205 -7.91 15.11 3.63
C VAL A 205 -8.34 13.95 2.76
N TRP A 206 -7.89 13.93 1.50
CA TRP A 206 -8.12 12.82 0.59
C TRP A 206 -7.56 11.50 1.17
N THR A 207 -6.35 11.52 1.72
CA THR A 207 -5.70 10.34 2.31
C THR A 207 -6.52 9.79 3.47
N ALA A 208 -6.98 10.65 4.39
CA ALA A 208 -7.82 10.23 5.51
C ALA A 208 -9.16 9.66 5.04
N ALA A 209 -9.82 10.32 4.08
CA ALA A 209 -11.09 9.85 3.51
C ALA A 209 -10.92 8.51 2.79
N ARG A 210 -9.83 8.33 2.03
CA ARG A 210 -9.53 7.07 1.34
C ARG A 210 -9.27 5.93 2.32
N ILE A 211 -8.50 6.19 3.38
CA ILE A 211 -8.24 5.22 4.45
C ILE A 211 -9.53 4.86 5.18
N ALA A 212 -10.38 5.83 5.50
CA ALA A 212 -11.67 5.57 6.14
C ALA A 212 -12.62 4.74 5.26
N ALA A 213 -12.55 4.92 3.94
CA ALA A 213 -13.32 4.13 2.98
C ALA A 213 -12.82 2.69 2.87
N ASP A 214 -11.49 2.48 2.83
CA ASP A 214 -10.88 1.16 2.71
C ASP A 214 -10.90 0.39 4.05
N PHE A 215 -10.89 1.11 5.18
CA PHE A 215 -10.93 0.57 6.54
C PHE A 215 -12.08 1.20 7.34
N PRO A 216 -13.31 0.68 7.27
CA PRO A 216 -14.48 1.30 7.90
C PRO A 216 -14.37 1.52 9.42
N ALA A 217 -13.56 0.72 10.12
CA ALA A 217 -13.27 0.91 11.54
C ALA A 217 -12.53 2.24 11.85
N LEU A 218 -11.88 2.84 10.85
CA LEU A 218 -11.20 4.13 10.94
C LEU A 218 -12.10 5.32 10.60
N ALA A 219 -13.30 5.08 10.05
CA ALA A 219 -14.31 6.11 9.86
C ALA A 219 -15.01 6.52 11.18
N ALA A 220 -14.74 5.81 12.28
CA ALA A 220 -15.28 6.13 13.59
C ALA A 220 -14.84 7.53 14.06
N GLY A 221 -15.77 8.30 14.63
CA GLY A 221 -15.48 9.62 15.15
C GLY A 221 -14.56 9.59 16.36
N VAL A 222 -13.71 10.62 16.49
CA VAL A 222 -12.79 10.76 17.63
C VAL A 222 -13.10 12.00 18.49
N PRO A 223 -12.72 11.99 19.78
CA PRO A 223 -12.76 13.20 20.59
C PRO A 223 -11.95 14.32 19.92
N GLY A 224 -12.54 15.50 19.75
CA GLY A 224 -11.93 16.62 19.01
C GLY A 224 -12.48 16.82 17.58
N GLY A 225 -13.32 15.90 17.09
CA GLY A 225 -13.95 16.01 15.77
C GLY A 225 -13.17 15.28 14.68
N GLY A 226 -13.84 15.00 13.57
CA GLY A 226 -13.28 14.18 12.48
C GLY A 226 -13.30 12.68 12.79
N THR A 227 -12.71 11.91 11.89
CA THR A 227 -12.57 10.45 11.96
C THR A 227 -11.23 10.04 12.59
N LEU A 228 -11.11 8.77 12.97
CA LEU A 228 -9.84 8.23 13.42
C LEU A 228 -8.78 8.26 12.31
N ALA A 229 -9.18 8.07 11.05
CA ALA A 229 -8.27 8.25 9.91
C ALA A 229 -7.70 9.67 9.85
N ASP A 230 -8.53 10.70 10.08
CA ASP A 230 -8.07 12.09 10.14
C ASP A 230 -7.01 12.27 11.23
N ALA A 231 -7.27 11.72 12.42
CA ALA A 231 -6.34 11.83 13.55
C ALA A 231 -5.01 11.11 13.30
N LEU A 232 -5.03 9.92 12.67
CA LEU A 232 -3.81 9.17 12.33
C LEU A 232 -2.97 9.89 11.28
N VAL A 233 -3.60 10.44 10.24
CA VAL A 233 -2.92 11.22 9.20
C VAL A 233 -2.35 12.51 9.78
N ALA A 234 -3.13 13.25 10.58
CA ALA A 234 -2.67 14.47 11.23
C ALA A 234 -1.50 14.22 12.20
N ALA A 235 -1.49 13.08 12.89
CA ALA A 235 -0.41 12.67 13.78
C ALA A 235 0.83 12.10 13.05
N ARG A 236 0.84 12.08 11.71
CA ARG A 236 1.89 11.48 10.88
C ARG A 236 2.17 10.00 11.19
N LEU A 237 1.14 9.28 11.64
CA LEU A 237 1.20 7.83 11.88
C LEU A 237 0.86 7.03 10.61
N VAL A 238 0.76 7.69 9.46
CA VAL A 238 0.54 7.10 8.15
C VAL A 238 1.66 7.54 7.22
N LEU A 239 2.26 6.57 6.53
CA LEU A 239 3.20 6.79 5.43
C LEU A 239 2.45 6.50 4.12
N PRO A 240 2.13 7.52 3.30
CA PRO A 240 1.44 7.31 2.04
C PRO A 240 2.35 6.64 0.99
N VAL A 241 1.86 5.55 0.41
CA VAL A 241 2.44 4.88 -0.76
C VAL A 241 1.46 5.09 -1.92
N LEU A 242 1.64 6.18 -2.67
CA LEU A 242 0.76 6.57 -3.76
C LEU A 242 1.08 5.77 -5.02
N ASP A 243 0.19 4.87 -5.41
CA ASP A 243 0.35 4.05 -6.63
C ASP A 243 -0.45 4.66 -7.78
N GLY A 244 0.22 4.91 -8.91
CA GLY A 244 -0.40 5.30 -10.18
C GLY A 244 -0.63 6.80 -10.36
N PHE A 245 0.36 7.67 -10.13
CA PHE A 245 0.25 9.11 -10.42
C PHE A 245 -0.19 9.41 -11.86
N ASP A 246 0.19 8.55 -12.81
CA ASP A 246 -0.24 8.65 -14.20
C ASP A 246 -1.74 8.40 -14.42
N GLU A 247 -2.42 7.79 -13.45
CA GLU A 247 -3.87 7.53 -13.47
C GLU A 247 -4.69 8.77 -13.12
N LEU A 248 -4.06 9.83 -12.58
CA LEU A 248 -4.71 11.12 -12.45
C LEU A 248 -5.05 11.67 -13.84
N PRO A 249 -6.23 12.30 -14.01
CA PRO A 249 -6.53 13.03 -15.23
C PRO A 249 -5.43 14.05 -15.51
N GLU A 250 -5.07 14.23 -16.79
CA GLU A 250 -3.95 15.09 -17.18
C GLU A 250 -4.03 16.51 -16.59
N ALA A 251 -5.23 17.10 -16.61
CA ALA A 251 -5.49 18.43 -16.03
C ALA A 251 -5.24 18.50 -14.51
N GLN A 252 -5.20 17.37 -13.82
CA GLN A 252 -4.99 17.27 -12.38
C GLN A 252 -3.54 17.00 -11.98
N ARG A 253 -2.69 16.50 -12.88
CA ARG A 253 -1.30 16.13 -12.54
C ARG A 253 -0.45 17.32 -12.12
N THR A 254 -0.51 18.44 -12.84
CA THR A 254 0.22 19.67 -12.46
C THR A 254 -0.31 20.26 -11.14
N PRO A 255 -1.63 20.41 -10.90
CA PRO A 255 -2.16 20.74 -9.58
C PRO A 255 -1.68 19.79 -8.48
N ALA A 256 -1.69 18.49 -8.73
CA ALA A 256 -1.24 17.47 -7.78
C ALA A 256 0.24 17.66 -7.40
N MET A 257 1.13 17.85 -8.38
CA MET A 257 2.55 18.11 -8.12
C MET A 257 2.76 19.37 -7.27
N ARG A 258 2.08 20.47 -7.62
CA ARG A 258 2.15 21.72 -6.82
C ARG A 258 1.65 21.50 -5.39
N ARG A 259 0.58 20.72 -5.23
CA ARG A 259 0.00 20.39 -3.92
C ARG A 259 0.96 19.54 -3.08
N LEU A 260 1.61 18.55 -3.69
CA LEU A 260 2.65 17.74 -3.04
C LEU A 260 3.80 18.63 -2.53
N ASN A 261 4.34 19.51 -3.38
CA ASN A 261 5.43 20.41 -2.98
C ASN A 261 4.99 21.43 -1.91
N ALA A 262 3.73 21.85 -1.90
CA ALA A 262 3.21 22.80 -0.91
C ALA A 262 2.85 22.16 0.44
N GLU A 263 2.42 20.90 0.46
CA GLU A 263 1.94 20.22 1.67
C GLU A 263 3.00 19.35 2.36
N LEU A 264 3.99 18.83 1.63
CA LEU A 264 5.02 17.96 2.20
C LEU A 264 6.14 18.78 2.84
N ASP A 265 6.28 18.66 4.16
CA ASP A 265 7.37 19.26 4.94
C ASP A 265 8.56 18.31 5.18
N ALA A 266 9.57 18.76 5.91
CA ALA A 266 10.82 18.03 6.12
C ALA A 266 10.63 16.59 6.63
N ASP A 267 9.54 16.31 7.37
CA ASP A 267 9.24 15.04 8.03
C ASP A 267 8.09 14.27 7.36
N SER A 268 7.71 14.65 6.15
CA SER A 268 6.63 14.02 5.39
C SER A 268 7.19 12.99 4.39
N PRO A 269 7.32 11.70 4.77
CA PRO A 269 7.73 10.64 3.86
C PRO A 269 6.66 10.41 2.80
N LEU A 270 7.09 10.02 1.60
CA LEU A 270 6.20 9.72 0.50
C LEU A 270 6.85 8.71 -0.44
N TYR A 271 6.11 7.68 -0.82
CA TYR A 271 6.47 6.84 -1.95
C TYR A 271 5.47 7.04 -3.07
N LEU A 272 5.94 7.36 -4.28
CA LEU A 272 5.09 7.67 -5.43
C LEU A 272 5.47 6.78 -6.60
N THR A 273 4.50 6.16 -7.27
CA THR A 273 4.74 5.48 -8.55
C THR A 273 4.09 6.25 -9.70
N SER A 274 4.73 6.21 -10.87
CA SER A 274 4.17 6.80 -12.09
C SER A 274 4.72 6.11 -13.34
N ARG A 275 4.00 6.18 -14.45
CA ARG A 275 4.66 6.06 -15.77
C ARG A 275 5.65 7.19 -15.99
N THR A 276 6.74 6.87 -16.68
CA THR A 276 7.86 7.79 -16.96
C THR A 276 7.40 9.00 -17.78
N ASP A 277 6.60 8.78 -18.83
CA ASP A 277 6.12 9.82 -19.75
C ASP A 277 5.17 10.81 -19.06
N ALA A 278 4.21 10.31 -18.29
CA ALA A 278 3.27 11.15 -17.54
C ALA A 278 3.96 12.00 -16.48
N TYR A 279 4.94 11.43 -15.77
CA TYR A 279 5.73 12.17 -14.77
C TYR A 279 6.60 13.22 -15.45
N ALA A 280 7.33 12.86 -16.52
CA ALA A 280 8.18 13.78 -17.26
C ALA A 280 7.40 14.99 -17.81
N ALA A 281 6.23 14.75 -18.43
CA ALA A 281 5.37 15.83 -18.92
C ALA A 281 4.87 16.74 -17.79
N THR A 282 4.63 16.19 -16.59
CA THR A 282 4.21 16.97 -15.43
C THR A 282 5.35 17.84 -14.91
N VAL A 283 6.56 17.29 -14.81
CA VAL A 283 7.77 18.02 -14.40
C VAL A 283 8.07 19.16 -15.38
N GLU A 284 8.00 18.88 -16.68
CA GLU A 284 8.20 19.91 -17.72
C GLU A 284 7.18 21.06 -17.63
N ALA A 285 5.94 20.76 -17.26
CA ALA A 285 4.88 21.75 -17.11
C ALA A 285 4.92 22.54 -15.78
N CYS A 286 5.68 22.09 -14.78
CA CYS A 286 5.82 22.81 -13.52
C CYS A 286 7.19 22.64 -12.86
N ASP A 287 7.34 21.62 -12.04
CA ASP A 287 8.53 21.39 -11.22
C ASP A 287 8.64 19.89 -10.86
N VAL A 288 9.82 19.49 -10.43
CA VAL A 288 10.08 18.17 -9.83
C VAL A 288 9.45 18.07 -8.44
N LEU A 289 9.31 16.84 -7.93
CA LEU A 289 8.96 16.64 -6.52
C LEU A 289 10.16 16.99 -5.63
N THR A 290 10.03 18.06 -4.84
CA THR A 290 11.14 18.62 -4.06
C THR A 290 11.72 17.59 -3.08
N ALA A 291 13.06 17.52 -3.03
CA ALA A 291 13.84 16.61 -2.20
C ALA A 291 13.52 15.12 -2.40
N ALA A 292 12.94 14.72 -3.53
CA ALA A 292 12.67 13.32 -3.83
C ALA A 292 13.79 12.70 -4.67
N ALA A 293 14.20 11.48 -4.29
CA ALA A 293 15.01 10.64 -5.15
C ALA A 293 14.11 10.00 -6.22
N VAL A 294 14.57 9.99 -7.46
CA VAL A 294 13.83 9.37 -8.58
C VAL A 294 14.60 8.16 -9.06
N VAL A 295 13.90 7.04 -9.21
CA VAL A 295 14.45 5.81 -9.80
C VAL A 295 13.53 5.34 -10.92
N GLU A 296 14.10 4.77 -11.98
CA GLU A 296 13.33 4.18 -13.08
C GLU A 296 13.55 2.67 -13.14
N LEU A 297 12.44 1.93 -13.22
CA LEU A 297 12.45 0.49 -13.39
C LEU A 297 13.02 0.12 -14.76
N SER A 298 14.11 -0.65 -14.73
CA SER A 298 14.77 -1.15 -15.92
C SER A 298 13.90 -2.20 -16.63
N PRO A 299 13.93 -2.25 -17.97
CA PRO A 299 13.29 -3.33 -18.72
C PRO A 299 13.78 -4.71 -18.27
N LEU A 300 12.87 -5.67 -18.21
CA LEU A 300 13.20 -7.06 -17.88
C LEU A 300 14.16 -7.62 -18.93
N ARG A 301 15.31 -8.15 -18.50
CA ARG A 301 16.26 -8.76 -19.44
C ARG A 301 15.69 -10.08 -19.95
N LEU A 302 15.92 -10.38 -21.23
CA LEU A 302 15.48 -11.64 -21.83
C LEU A 302 16.01 -12.86 -21.06
N THR A 303 17.21 -12.77 -20.50
CA THR A 303 17.81 -13.82 -19.67
C THR A 303 17.02 -14.08 -18.39
N ASP A 304 16.56 -13.02 -17.71
CA ASP A 304 15.76 -13.14 -16.49
C ASP A 304 14.38 -13.73 -16.81
N ALA A 305 13.74 -13.24 -17.88
CA ALA A 305 12.47 -13.76 -18.36
C ALA A 305 12.57 -15.25 -18.77
N ALA A 306 13.63 -15.63 -19.49
CA ALA A 306 13.87 -17.00 -19.92
C ALA A 306 14.08 -17.96 -18.74
N SER A 307 14.86 -17.52 -17.74
CA SER A 307 15.09 -18.28 -16.51
C SER A 307 13.78 -18.49 -15.75
N TYR A 308 13.01 -17.41 -15.56
CA TYR A 308 11.73 -17.44 -14.86
C TYR A 308 10.71 -18.33 -15.58
N LEU A 309 10.48 -18.14 -16.88
CA LEU A 309 9.52 -18.94 -17.64
C LEU A 309 9.88 -20.42 -17.65
N THR A 310 11.17 -20.75 -17.69
CA THR A 310 11.65 -22.13 -17.58
C THR A 310 11.35 -22.73 -16.21
N ARG A 311 11.64 -22.01 -15.12
CA ARG A 311 11.41 -22.47 -13.74
C ARG A 311 9.93 -22.58 -13.36
N THR A 312 9.11 -21.70 -13.89
CA THR A 312 7.68 -21.58 -13.53
C THR A 312 6.76 -22.43 -14.39
N SER A 313 7.28 -23.03 -15.45
CA SER A 313 6.51 -23.85 -16.38
C SER A 313 6.71 -25.33 -16.14
N ARG A 314 5.63 -26.09 -16.32
CA ARG A 314 5.67 -27.55 -16.22
C ARG A 314 6.74 -28.13 -17.17
N PRO A 315 7.67 -28.97 -16.69
CA PRO A 315 8.58 -29.73 -17.53
C PRO A 315 7.81 -30.65 -18.50
N ARG A 316 8.24 -30.70 -19.76
CA ARG A 316 7.63 -31.51 -20.82
C ARG A 316 8.71 -32.19 -21.66
N ARG A 317 8.45 -33.41 -22.11
CA ARG A 317 9.29 -34.08 -23.11
C ARG A 317 8.98 -33.48 -24.50
N MET A 318 10.03 -33.03 -25.18
CA MET A 318 9.98 -32.40 -26.49
C MET A 318 10.05 -33.45 -27.61
N PRO A 319 9.67 -33.13 -28.87
CA PRO A 319 9.76 -34.05 -30.00
C PRO A 319 11.17 -34.58 -30.28
N ASP A 320 12.20 -33.84 -29.91
CA ASP A 320 13.62 -34.21 -30.05
C ASP A 320 14.15 -35.05 -28.87
N GLY A 321 13.27 -35.49 -27.97
CA GLY A 321 13.61 -36.32 -26.81
C GLY A 321 14.12 -35.57 -25.59
N ARG A 322 14.43 -34.26 -25.69
CA ARG A 322 14.90 -33.44 -24.57
C ARG A 322 13.77 -33.08 -23.61
N ILE A 323 14.11 -32.75 -22.36
CA ILE A 323 13.18 -32.13 -21.42
C ILE A 323 13.25 -30.61 -21.61
N GLY A 324 12.11 -29.98 -21.85
CA GLY A 324 11.92 -28.55 -21.97
C GLY A 324 10.65 -28.09 -21.28
N THR A 325 10.11 -26.94 -21.70
CA THR A 325 8.86 -26.36 -21.21
C THR A 325 8.00 -25.89 -22.39
N ALA A 326 6.78 -25.44 -22.10
CA ALA A 326 5.92 -24.82 -23.12
C ALA A 326 6.60 -23.61 -23.82
N TRP A 327 7.59 -22.97 -23.18
CA TRP A 327 8.27 -21.80 -23.70
C TRP A 327 9.57 -22.11 -24.44
N SER A 328 10.05 -23.35 -24.44
CA SER A 328 11.37 -23.69 -25.01
C SER A 328 11.52 -23.28 -26.48
N ALA A 329 10.49 -23.47 -27.31
CA ALA A 329 10.53 -23.06 -28.72
C ALA A 329 10.57 -21.53 -28.88
N THR A 330 9.77 -20.80 -28.09
CA THR A 330 9.73 -19.33 -28.10
C THR A 330 11.05 -18.74 -27.64
N LEU A 331 11.63 -19.26 -26.55
CA LEU A 331 12.91 -18.79 -26.01
C LEU A 331 14.06 -19.07 -26.98
N ALA A 332 14.08 -20.22 -27.64
CA ALA A 332 15.06 -20.53 -28.68
C ALA A 332 14.98 -19.56 -29.86
N ARG A 333 13.76 -19.21 -30.30
CA ARG A 333 13.53 -18.24 -31.38
C ARG A 333 13.94 -16.81 -30.99
N LEU A 334 13.71 -16.41 -29.74
CA LEU A 334 14.12 -15.09 -29.22
C LEU A 334 15.64 -14.99 -29.03
N ALA A 335 16.33 -16.11 -28.82
CA ALA A 335 17.79 -16.16 -28.66
C ALA A 335 18.56 -16.20 -30.00
N ALA A 336 17.90 -16.52 -31.12
CA ALA A 336 18.55 -16.57 -32.43
C ALA A 336 18.93 -15.15 -32.92
N PRO A 337 20.14 -14.94 -33.48
CA PRO A 337 20.51 -13.66 -34.08
C PRO A 337 19.59 -13.38 -35.28
N GLY A 338 18.77 -12.32 -35.19
CA GLY A 338 17.76 -11.96 -36.19
C GLY A 338 16.30 -12.04 -35.74
N GLY A 339 16.02 -11.83 -34.43
CA GLY A 339 14.66 -11.83 -33.86
C GLY A 339 13.63 -10.98 -34.62
N PRO A 340 12.32 -11.21 -34.41
CA PRO A 340 11.25 -10.59 -35.21
C PRO A 340 11.33 -9.06 -35.18
N PRO A 341 10.92 -8.37 -36.26
CA PRO A 341 10.99 -6.91 -36.34
C PRO A 341 10.27 -6.30 -35.14
N ARG A 342 10.91 -5.31 -34.49
CA ARG A 342 10.28 -4.45 -33.49
C ARG A 342 9.14 -3.71 -34.18
N THR A 343 7.93 -4.24 -34.14
CA THR A 343 6.74 -3.47 -34.50
C THR A 343 6.55 -2.40 -33.43
N PRO A 344 6.47 -1.11 -33.80
CA PRO A 344 6.03 -0.10 -32.86
C PRO A 344 4.58 -0.43 -32.48
N CYS A 345 4.29 -0.56 -31.19
CA CYS A 345 2.92 -0.66 -30.69
C CYS A 345 2.15 0.59 -31.14
N GLY A 346 1.38 0.44 -32.21
CA GLY A 346 0.40 1.42 -32.66
C GLY A 346 -0.73 1.50 -31.66
N ARG A 347 -1.12 2.75 -31.39
CA ARG A 347 -2.28 3.20 -30.63
C ARG A 347 -3.49 2.27 -30.80
N CYS A 348 -4.07 1.84 -29.69
CA CYS A 348 -5.50 1.55 -29.53
C CYS A 348 -5.91 2.18 -28.20
#